data_AF-A0A953UVJ5-F1
#
_entry.id   AF-A0A953UVJ5-F1
#
_cell.length_a   1.000
_cell.length_b   1.000
_cell.length_c   1.000
_cell.angle_alpha   90.00
_cell.angle_beta   90.00
_cell.angle_gamma   90.00
#
_symmetry.space_group_name_H-M   'P 1'
#
loop_
_entity.id
_entity.type
_entity.pdbx_description
1 polymer ?
#
loop_
_entity_poly.entity_id
_entity_poly.type
_entity_poly.pdbx_seq_one_letter_code
_entity_poly.pdbx_strand_id
1 'polypeptide(L)'
;MDRELNGKLPIKWTKDTVAIGAQSFPASESFPALIYPNPLNPAKYVVPNTGLTIEDRGYNGDYGTPLWGDYALVKAKVGSEVPELLSAGLFDENWKLQK
;
A
#
# COMPACT_ATOMS: atom_id res chain seq x y z
N MET A 1 2.80 7.36 10.51
CA MET A 1 1.58 7.99 9.98
C MET A 1 1.14 9.08 10.94
N ASP A 2 0.59 10.18 10.43
CA ASP A 2 0.01 11.26 11.22
C ASP A 2 -1.03 10.73 12.22
N ARG A 3 -1.07 11.28 13.44
CA ARG A 3 -2.01 10.89 14.50
C ARG A 3 -3.46 11.03 14.05
N GLU A 4 -3.77 12.00 13.20
CA GLU A 4 -5.15 12.29 12.77
C GLU A 4 -5.73 11.27 11.78
N LEU A 5 -4.85 10.55 11.06
CA LEU A 5 -5.20 9.51 10.08
C LEU A 5 -5.17 8.10 10.68
N ASN A 6 -4.49 7.91 11.80
CA ASN A 6 -4.40 6.61 12.47
C ASN A 6 -5.79 6.09 12.86
N GLY A 7 -6.09 4.85 12.44
CA GLY A 7 -7.35 4.17 12.72
C GLY A 7 -8.52 4.56 11.81
N LYS A 8 -8.34 5.49 10.86
CA LYS A 8 -9.37 5.89 9.88
C LYS A 8 -9.14 5.34 8.48
N LEU A 9 -7.97 4.77 8.23
CA LEU A 9 -7.64 4.08 6.98
C LEU A 9 -7.92 2.58 7.12
N PRO A 10 -8.12 1.85 6.01
CA PRO A 10 -8.30 0.39 6.03
C PRO A 10 -7.05 -0.36 6.51
N ILE A 11 -5.93 0.35 6.71
CA ILE A 11 -4.67 -0.18 7.18
C ILE A 11 -4.44 0.18 8.64
N LYS A 12 -4.00 -0.80 9.41
CA LYS A 12 -3.48 -0.62 10.78
C LYS A 12 -1.97 -0.77 10.72
N TRP A 13 -1.25 0.34 10.92
CA TRP A 13 0.21 0.34 10.96
C TRP A 13 0.69 0.79 12.33
N THR A 14 1.27 -0.13 13.07
CA THR A 14 1.83 0.06 14.42
C THR A 14 3.35 -0.12 14.38
N LYS A 15 4.00 -0.05 15.54
CA LYS A 15 5.44 -0.35 15.64
C LYS A 15 5.76 -1.82 15.34
N ASP A 16 4.81 -2.71 15.58
CA ASP A 16 5.04 -4.16 15.53
C ASP A 16 4.45 -4.78 14.27
N THR A 17 3.34 -4.25 13.76
CA THR A 17 2.59 -4.85 12.66
C THR A 17 2.08 -3.84 11.63
N VAL A 18 2.02 -4.28 10.37
CA VAL A 18 1.20 -3.69 9.32
C VAL A 18 0.11 -4.67 8.93
N ALA A 19 -1.14 -4.23 8.94
CA ALA A 19 -2.29 -5.08 8.66
C ALA A 19 -3.33 -4.40 7.79
N ILE A 20 -3.98 -5.20 6.94
CA ILE A 20 -5.13 -4.82 6.13
C ILE A 20 -6.12 -5.99 6.10
N GLY A 21 -7.40 -5.74 6.44
CA GLY A 21 -8.39 -6.81 6.58
C GLY A 21 -7.93 -7.88 7.59
N ALA A 22 -7.86 -9.14 7.13
CA ALA A 22 -7.38 -10.28 7.92
C ALA A 22 -5.87 -10.54 7.78
N GLN A 23 -5.17 -9.82 6.91
CA GLN A 23 -3.75 -10.01 6.64
C GLN A 23 -2.92 -9.12 7.57
N SER A 24 -1.86 -9.68 8.17
CA SER A 24 -0.98 -8.96 9.09
C SER A 24 0.45 -9.46 8.97
N PHE A 25 1.41 -8.53 8.92
CA PHE A 25 2.83 -8.82 8.75
C PHE A 25 3.69 -7.97 9.72
N PRO A 26 4.92 -8.38 10.06
CA PRO A 26 5.82 -7.61 10.92
C PRO A 26 6.18 -6.25 10.33
N ALA A 27 5.97 -5.16 11.08
CA ALA A 27 6.27 -3.79 10.64
C ALA A 27 7.77 -3.50 10.53
N SER A 28 8.64 -4.38 11.05
CA SER A 28 10.10 -4.25 10.94
C SER A 28 10.61 -4.35 9.50
N GLU A 29 9.86 -5.02 8.62
CA GLU A 29 10.25 -5.28 7.24
C GLU A 29 9.12 -5.09 6.22
N SER A 30 7.89 -4.88 6.70
CA SER A 30 6.70 -4.77 5.86
C SER A 30 6.11 -3.37 5.89
N PHE A 31 5.70 -2.88 4.72
CA PHE A 31 5.21 -1.52 4.52
C PHE A 31 3.89 -1.55 3.74
N PRO A 32 2.94 -0.66 4.08
CA PRO A 32 1.72 -0.50 3.30
C PRO A 32 1.91 0.54 2.20
N ALA A 33 1.42 0.28 1.00
CA ALA A 33 1.23 1.28 -0.06
C ALA A 33 -0.25 1.28 -0.45
N LEU A 34 -0.89 2.46 -0.54
CA LEU A 34 -2.30 2.54 -0.95
C LEU A 34 -2.71 3.93 -1.41
N ILE A 35 -3.85 3.99 -2.09
CA ILE A 35 -4.67 5.18 -2.25
C ILE A 35 -5.99 5.01 -1.48
N TYR A 36 -6.45 6.06 -0.81
CA TYR A 36 -7.73 6.02 -0.09
C TYR A 36 -8.35 7.43 0.03
N PRO A 37 -9.70 7.57 0.03
CA PRO A 37 -10.36 8.84 0.28
C PRO A 37 -9.88 9.42 1.61
N ASN A 38 -9.47 10.68 1.61
CA ASN A 38 -8.96 11.30 2.80
C ASN A 38 -10.10 11.41 3.85
N PRO A 39 -10.01 10.71 4.99
CA PRO A 39 -11.08 10.70 5.99
C PRO A 39 -11.28 12.06 6.68
N LEU A 40 -10.35 13.00 6.50
CA LEU A 40 -10.44 14.38 7.00
C LEU A 40 -10.98 15.36 5.95
N ASN A 41 -10.91 14.99 4.67
CA ASN A 41 -11.44 15.78 3.56
C ASN A 41 -11.77 14.87 2.36
N PRO A 42 -13.02 14.35 2.27
CA PRO A 42 -13.39 13.37 1.25
C PRO A 42 -13.28 13.84 -0.21
N ALA A 43 -13.09 15.14 -0.46
CA ALA A 43 -12.81 15.67 -1.80
C ALA A 43 -11.35 15.45 -2.25
N LYS A 44 -10.51 14.83 -1.41
CA LYS A 44 -9.10 14.55 -1.66
C LYS A 44 -8.76 13.09 -1.33
N TYR A 45 -7.59 12.65 -1.79
CA TYR A 45 -7.01 11.36 -1.45
C TYR A 45 -5.82 11.50 -0.51
N VAL A 46 -5.56 10.45 0.25
CA VAL A 46 -4.25 10.21 0.88
C VAL A 46 -3.57 9.05 0.14
N VAL A 47 -2.27 9.20 -0.12
CA VAL A 47 -1.46 8.16 -0.80
C VAL A 47 -0.22 7.83 0.02
N PRO A 48 -0.33 6.99 1.06
CA PRO A 48 0.83 6.51 1.83
C PRO A 48 1.77 5.63 0.99
N ASN A 49 3.08 5.84 1.13
CA ASN A 49 4.17 5.08 0.49
C ASN A 49 3.96 4.82 -1.02
N THR A 50 3.86 5.92 -1.78
CA THR A 50 3.79 5.88 -3.24
C THR A 50 5.16 5.66 -3.88
N GLY A 51 5.19 5.04 -5.07
CA GLY A 51 6.41 4.84 -5.85
C GLY A 51 6.14 4.07 -7.13
N LEU A 52 7.17 3.86 -7.93
CA LEU A 52 7.09 2.95 -9.07
C LEU A 52 6.96 1.52 -8.55
N THR A 53 6.05 0.77 -9.16
CA THR A 53 5.81 -0.66 -8.84
C THR A 53 6.59 -1.60 -9.76
N ILE A 54 7.44 -1.06 -10.65
CA ILE A 54 8.09 -1.78 -11.74
C ILE A 54 9.61 -1.78 -11.55
N GLU A 55 10.26 -2.85 -12.00
CA GLU A 55 11.73 -2.95 -12.04
C GLU A 55 12.32 -2.05 -13.14
N ASP A 56 13.62 -1.78 -13.06
CA ASP A 56 14.32 -0.87 -13.98
C ASP A 56 14.18 -1.28 -15.45
N ARG A 57 14.14 -2.59 -15.73
CA ARG A 57 13.89 -3.09 -17.09
C ARG A 57 12.50 -2.69 -17.60
N GLY A 58 11.48 -2.81 -16.75
CA GLY A 58 10.11 -2.44 -17.09
C GLY A 58 9.96 -0.93 -17.28
N TYR A 59 10.66 -0.14 -16.46
CA TYR A 59 10.69 1.32 -16.55
C TYR A 59 11.35 1.82 -17.84
N ASN A 60 12.44 1.19 -18.27
CA ASN A 60 13.17 1.59 -19.48
C ASN A 60 12.67 0.91 -20.77
N GLY A 61 11.58 0.16 -20.70
CA GLY A 61 10.92 -0.46 -21.85
C GLY A 61 9.49 0.05 -22.05
N ASP A 62 8.75 -0.56 -22.97
CA ASP A 62 7.36 -0.20 -23.26
C ASP A 62 6.34 -0.87 -22.31
N TYR A 63 6.79 -1.36 -21.14
CA TYR A 63 6.01 -2.18 -20.21
C TYR A 63 5.75 -1.49 -18.86
N GLY A 64 5.58 -0.16 -18.87
CA GLY A 64 5.26 0.64 -17.69
C GLY A 64 3.82 0.44 -17.20
N THR A 65 3.47 -0.75 -16.71
CA THR A 65 2.14 -1.06 -16.20
C THR A 65 2.11 -1.07 -14.66
N PRO A 66 1.03 -0.55 -14.03
CA PRO A 66 0.87 -0.61 -12.58
C PRO A 66 0.62 -2.06 -12.13
N LEU A 67 1.30 -2.51 -11.06
CA LEU A 67 1.28 -3.92 -10.63
C LEU A 67 0.52 -4.19 -9.33
N TRP A 68 0.26 -3.19 -8.49
CA TRP A 68 -0.16 -3.40 -7.10
C TRP A 68 -1.65 -3.11 -6.81
N GLY A 69 -2.40 -2.58 -7.77
CA GLY A 69 -3.80 -2.18 -7.55
C GLY A 69 -3.94 -0.94 -6.66
N ASP A 70 -5.03 -0.87 -5.88
CA ASP A 70 -5.34 0.27 -5.02
C ASP A 70 -4.60 0.22 -3.67
N TYR A 71 -4.25 -0.99 -3.22
CA TYR A 71 -3.47 -1.21 -2.02
C TYR A 71 -2.52 -2.40 -2.18
N ALA A 72 -1.40 -2.34 -1.49
CA ALA A 72 -0.49 -3.45 -1.30
C ALA A 72 0.19 -3.43 0.07
N LEU A 73 0.52 -4.61 0.56
CA LEU A 73 1.52 -4.82 1.60
C LEU A 73 2.75 -5.40 0.94
N VAL A 74 3.89 -4.77 1.16
CA VAL A 74 5.15 -5.15 0.52
C VAL A 74 6.25 -5.33 1.57
N LYS A 75 7.18 -6.24 1.31
CA LYS A 75 8.37 -6.45 2.14
C LYS A 75 9.56 -5.76 1.48
N ALA A 76 10.17 -4.81 2.20
CA ALA A 76 11.38 -4.16 1.72
C ALA A 76 12.59 -5.03 2.06
N LYS A 77 13.41 -5.34 1.05
CA LYS A 77 14.64 -6.09 1.20
C LYS A 77 15.82 -5.23 0.77
N VAL A 78 16.83 -5.15 1.62
CA VAL A 78 18.05 -4.39 1.32
C VAL A 78 18.70 -4.97 0.05
N GLY A 79 18.99 -4.10 -0.91
CA GLY A 79 19.60 -4.47 -2.18
C GLY A 79 18.63 -4.98 -3.25
N SER A 80 17.31 -4.99 -3.00
CA SER A 80 16.30 -5.26 -4.02
C SER A 80 15.86 -3.97 -4.72
N GLU A 81 15.74 -4.00 -6.04
CA GLU A 81 15.25 -2.87 -6.86
C GLU A 81 13.76 -2.56 -6.58
N VAL A 82 12.96 -3.61 -6.45
CA VAL A 82 11.54 -3.54 -6.09
C VAL A 82 11.26 -4.35 -4.82
N PRO A 83 10.29 -3.96 -4.00
CA PRO A 83 9.93 -4.73 -2.82
C PRO A 83 9.19 -6.02 -3.21
N GLU A 84 9.25 -7.02 -2.33
CA GLU A 84 8.52 -8.26 -2.49
C GLU A 84 7.03 -8.04 -2.17
N LEU A 85 6.14 -8.47 -3.05
CA LEU A 85 4.70 -8.33 -2.84
C LEU A 85 4.19 -9.39 -1.85
N LEU A 86 3.66 -8.95 -0.71
CA LEU A 86 3.04 -9.84 0.28
C LEU A 86 1.54 -9.99 0.05
N SER A 87 0.87 -8.89 -0.33
CA SER A 87 -0.55 -8.85 -0.67
C SER A 87 -0.85 -7.61 -1.51
N ALA A 88 -1.84 -7.69 -2.40
CA ALA A 88 -2.38 -6.57 -3.15
C ALA A 88 -3.87 -6.77 -3.43
N GLY A 89 -4.58 -5.69 -3.76
CA GLY A 89 -5.95 -5.78 -4.21
C GLY A 89 -6.55 -4.45 -4.64
N LEU A 90 -7.81 -4.53 -5.04
CA LEU A 90 -8.66 -3.39 -5.38
C LEU A 90 -9.73 -3.25 -4.30
N PHE A 91 -10.10 -2.01 -3.99
CA PHE A 91 -11.31 -1.78 -3.21
C PHE A 91 -12.54 -1.97 -4.10
N ASP A 92 -13.72 -2.16 -3.49
CA ASP A 92 -14.98 -2.01 -4.22
C ASP A 92 -15.26 -0.52 -4.53
N GLU A 93 -16.32 -0.24 -5.27
CA GLU A 93 -16.76 1.12 -5.62
C GLU A 93 -17.11 2.01 -4.41
N ASN A 94 -17.23 1.41 -3.22
CA ASN A 94 -17.50 2.08 -1.96
C ASN A 94 -16.26 2.15 -1.06
N TRP A 95 -15.06 1.91 -1.61
CA TRP A 95 -13.78 1.91 -0.90
C TRP A 95 -13.68 0.87 0.23
N LYS A 96 -14.36 -0.27 0.08
CA LYS A 96 -14.30 -1.38 1.05
C LYS A 96 -13.40 -2.50 0.55
N LEU A 97 -12.77 -3.18 1.51
CA LEU A 97 -12.06 -4.43 1.23
C LEU A 97 -13.06 -5.48 0.76
N GLN A 98 -12.71 -6.18 -0.31
CA GLN A 98 -13.47 -7.33 -0.78
C GLN A 98 -13.36 -8.46 0.25
N LYS A 99 -14.45 -9.23 0.41
CA LYS A 99 -14.52 -10.35 1.35
C LYS A 99 -13.83 -11.59 0.82
#